data_AF-A0A286TFT4-F1
#
_entry.id   AF-A0A286TFT4-F1
#
_cell.length_a   1.000
_cell.length_b   1.000
_cell.length_c   1.000
_cell.angle_alpha   90.00
_cell.angle_beta   90.00
_cell.angle_gamma   90.00
#
_symmetry.space_group_name_H-M   'P 1'
#
loop_
_entity.id
_entity.type
_entity.pdbx_description
1 polymer ?
#
loop_
_entity_poly.entity_id
_entity_poly.type
_entity_poly.pdbx_seq_one_letter_code
_entity_poly.pdbx_strand_id
1 'polypeptide(L)'
;MDVSNNPLDSTEFLERLRADWAKQCNPMLPEGVRIDHRSLEAQGIERIPTIHEGHASREITKRGGHSILTAINRRIATANRYLTAIRKQMGDPTGLLGQFKEQARKELDTAMSRFRESLVFDRQPIASRGRQLVEALTAPRSTSGRSLESKPDPVPREIGREPRRPEPEPVDELDEARRELADLTEWWKTEPPREVRDV
;
A
#
# COMPACT_ATOMS: atom_id res chain seq x y z
N MET A 1 0.24 -23.65 50.77
CA MET A 1 0.00 -22.50 49.86
C MET A 1 0.01 -23.08 48.46
N ASP A 2 -1.15 -23.12 47.82
CA ASP A 2 -1.30 -23.69 46.49
C ASP A 2 -0.69 -22.73 45.46
N VAL A 3 0.48 -23.07 44.92
CA VAL A 3 1.24 -22.25 43.95
C VAL A 3 0.59 -22.32 42.56
N SER A 4 -0.42 -23.18 42.36
CA SER A 4 -0.97 -23.53 41.05
C SER A 4 -1.87 -22.47 40.42
N ASN A 5 -2.17 -21.35 41.10
CA ASN A 5 -3.11 -20.34 40.61
C ASN A 5 -2.58 -18.90 40.78
N ASN A 6 -1.36 -18.65 40.30
CA ASN A 6 -0.85 -17.30 40.18
C ASN A 6 -1.48 -16.64 38.93
N PRO A 7 -2.25 -15.53 39.07
CA PRO A 7 -2.87 -14.87 37.92
C PRO A 7 -1.85 -14.35 36.89
N LEU A 8 -0.58 -14.18 37.28
CA LEU A 8 0.52 -13.79 36.39
C LEU A 8 0.97 -14.91 35.43
N ASP A 9 0.60 -16.16 35.69
CA ASP A 9 1.04 -17.30 34.88
C ASP A 9 0.12 -17.55 33.67
N SER A 10 -1.02 -16.85 33.59
CA SER A 10 -1.94 -16.97 32.46
C SER A 10 -1.50 -16.12 31.26
N THR A 11 -1.53 -16.72 30.07
CA THR A 11 -1.17 -16.04 28.82
C THR A 11 -2.04 -14.79 28.58
N GLU A 12 -3.35 -14.88 28.83
CA GLU A 12 -4.28 -13.75 28.68
C GLU A 12 -3.90 -12.56 29.57
N PHE A 13 -3.52 -12.83 30.82
CA PHE A 13 -3.11 -11.77 31.74
C PHE A 13 -1.78 -11.13 31.29
N LEU A 14 -0.82 -11.93 30.83
CA LEU A 14 0.44 -11.43 30.28
C LEU A 14 0.24 -10.58 29.02
N GLU A 15 -0.65 -11.00 28.11
CA GLU A 15 -0.99 -10.23 26.91
C GLU A 15 -1.64 -8.90 27.27
N ARG A 16 -2.58 -8.89 28.22
CA ARG A 16 -3.18 -7.66 28.74
C ARG A 16 -2.14 -6.73 29.35
N LEU A 17 -1.21 -7.26 30.15
CA LEU A 17 -0.14 -6.47 30.76
C LEU A 17 0.79 -5.85 29.71
N ARG A 18 1.17 -6.61 28.67
CA ARG A 18 1.98 -6.09 27.55
C ARG A 18 1.23 -5.00 26.78
N ALA A 19 -0.08 -5.18 26.56
CA ALA A 19 -0.92 -4.19 25.90
C ALA A 19 -1.04 -2.89 26.72
N ASP A 20 -1.28 -3.00 28.03
CA ASP A 20 -1.38 -1.86 28.94
C ASP A 20 -0.05 -1.10 29.05
N TRP A 21 1.07 -1.83 29.11
CA TRP A 21 2.39 -1.22 29.09
C TRP A 21 2.66 -0.44 27.80
N ALA A 22 2.41 -1.05 26.64
CA ALA A 22 2.54 -0.36 25.35
C ALA A 22 1.65 0.89 25.28
N LYS A 23 0.41 0.81 25.80
CA LYS A 23 -0.53 1.94 25.86
C LYS A 23 -0.01 3.10 26.73
N GLN A 24 0.64 2.81 27.86
CA GLN A 24 1.20 3.82 28.74
C GLN A 24 2.46 4.46 28.17
N CYS A 25 3.31 3.69 27.48
CA CYS A 25 4.57 4.18 26.94
C CYS A 25 4.41 4.97 25.63
N ASN A 26 3.50 4.56 24.75
CA ASN A 26 3.36 5.17 23.42
C ASN A 26 3.15 6.70 23.40
N PRO A 27 2.40 7.31 24.34
CA PRO A 27 2.30 8.77 24.42
C PRO A 27 3.61 9.50 24.72
N MET A 28 4.62 8.81 25.25
CA MET A 28 5.92 9.38 25.60
C MET A 28 6.97 9.21 24.48
N LEU A 29 6.62 8.54 23.38
CA LEU A 29 7.52 8.27 22.28
C LEU A 29 7.52 9.42 21.25
N PRO A 30 8.64 9.63 20.55
CA PRO A 30 8.70 10.58 19.45
C PRO A 30 7.76 10.15 18.31
N GLU A 31 7.39 11.12 17.46
CA GLU A 31 6.55 10.88 16.30
C GLU A 31 7.16 9.81 15.37
N GLY A 32 6.31 8.90 14.88
CA GLY A 32 6.74 7.79 14.03
C GLY A 32 7.27 6.55 14.77
N VAL A 33 7.42 6.59 16.10
CA VAL A 33 7.84 5.43 16.90
C VAL A 33 6.67 4.92 17.73
N ARG A 34 6.36 3.63 17.61
CA ARG A 34 5.27 2.99 18.35
C ARG A 34 5.68 1.59 18.81
N ILE A 35 5.36 1.29 20.06
CA ILE A 35 5.42 -0.05 20.64
C ILE A 35 4.08 -0.75 20.36
N ASP A 36 4.16 -1.91 19.72
CA ASP A 36 3.03 -2.85 19.57
C ASP A 36 3.38 -4.13 20.33
N HIS A 37 2.44 -4.61 21.13
CA HIS A 37 2.61 -5.79 21.99
C HIS A 37 2.39 -7.10 21.23
N ARG A 38 1.75 -7.04 20.06
CA ARG A 38 1.47 -8.21 19.22
C ARG A 38 2.76 -8.67 18.55
N SER A 39 2.84 -9.96 18.23
CA SER A 39 3.91 -10.47 17.38
C SER A 39 3.90 -9.76 16.02
N LEU A 40 5.04 -9.73 15.32
CA LEU A 40 5.11 -9.18 13.96
C LEU A 40 4.12 -9.89 13.02
N GLU A 41 3.98 -11.20 13.17
CA GLU A 41 2.99 -12.01 12.46
C GLU A 41 1.55 -11.54 12.72
N ALA A 42 1.17 -11.34 13.99
CA ALA A 42 -0.17 -10.85 14.36
C ALA A 42 -0.41 -9.38 13.93
N GLN A 43 0.65 -8.63 13.63
CA GLN A 43 0.57 -7.31 13.00
C GLN A 43 0.47 -7.39 11.47
N GLY A 44 0.61 -8.59 10.87
CA GLY A 44 0.71 -8.77 9.42
C GLY A 44 2.05 -8.30 8.85
N ILE A 45 3.07 -8.10 9.70
CA ILE A 45 4.40 -7.65 9.31
C ILE A 45 5.27 -8.86 9.07
N GLU A 46 5.44 -9.22 7.80
CA GLU A 46 6.41 -10.23 7.40
C GLU A 46 7.78 -9.55 7.20
N ARG A 47 8.71 -9.83 8.12
CA ARG A 47 10.06 -9.28 8.20
C ARG A 47 11.07 -10.39 8.48
N ILE A 48 12.20 -10.37 7.78
CA ILE A 48 13.30 -11.30 8.03
C ILE A 48 13.91 -10.98 9.41
N PRO A 49 14.01 -11.97 10.33
CA PRO A 49 14.53 -11.76 11.67
C PRO A 49 16.05 -11.50 11.64
N THR A 50 16.52 -10.62 12.51
CA THR A 50 17.95 -10.36 12.74
C THR A 50 18.56 -11.40 13.68
N ILE A 51 19.87 -11.61 13.57
CA ILE A 51 20.63 -12.51 14.44
C ILE A 51 21.19 -11.71 15.62
N HIS A 52 21.19 -12.30 16.82
CA HIS A 52 21.83 -11.68 17.97
C HIS A 52 23.36 -11.65 17.80
N GLU A 53 23.96 -10.45 17.78
CA GLU A 53 25.40 -10.25 17.51
C GLU A 53 26.31 -10.62 18.70
N GLY A 54 25.81 -10.49 19.93
CA GLY A 54 26.62 -10.69 21.13
C GLY A 54 27.69 -9.61 21.35
N HIS A 55 28.39 -9.71 22.48
CA HIS A 55 29.38 -8.71 22.90
C HIS A 55 30.64 -8.70 22.01
N ALA A 56 31.11 -9.89 21.60
CA ALA A 56 32.33 -10.03 20.81
C ALA A 56 32.23 -9.34 19.44
N SER A 57 31.10 -9.52 18.73
CA SER A 57 30.83 -8.88 17.45
C SER A 57 30.85 -7.34 17.55
N ARG A 58 30.20 -6.80 18.60
CA ARG A 58 30.18 -5.37 18.87
C ARG A 58 31.56 -4.79 19.17
N GLU A 59 32.38 -5.50 19.93
CA GLU A 59 33.75 -5.07 20.23
C GLU A 59 34.65 -5.08 18.98
N ILE A 60 34.49 -6.07 18.09
CA ILE A 60 35.19 -6.11 16.80
C ILE A 60 34.83 -4.87 15.98
N THR A 61 33.54 -4.56 15.84
CA THR A 61 33.07 -3.39 15.12
C THR A 61 33.53 -2.07 15.75
N LYS A 62 33.50 -1.96 17.07
CA LYS A 62 33.97 -0.77 17.80
C LYS A 62 35.45 -0.48 17.56
N ARG A 63 36.27 -1.52 17.35
CA ARG A 63 37.70 -1.41 17.01
C ARG A 63 37.95 -1.16 15.52
N GLY A 64 36.90 -0.92 14.73
CA GLY A 64 36.97 -0.71 13.28
C GLY A 64 37.07 -2.02 12.47
N GLY A 65 36.90 -3.17 13.11
CA GLY A 65 36.82 -4.47 12.44
C GLY A 65 35.44 -4.74 11.83
N HIS A 66 35.36 -5.72 10.94
CA HIS A 66 34.12 -6.13 10.30
C HIS A 66 33.70 -7.50 10.84
N SER A 67 32.71 -7.54 11.73
CA SER A 67 32.14 -8.79 12.23
C SER A 67 31.12 -9.37 11.26
N ILE A 68 31.09 -10.70 11.10
CA ILE A 68 30.11 -11.41 10.27
C ILE A 68 28.69 -11.08 10.70
N LEU A 69 28.40 -11.12 12.01
CA LEU A 69 27.03 -11.01 12.51
C LEU A 69 26.44 -9.63 12.20
N THR A 70 27.21 -8.56 12.40
CA THR A 70 26.82 -7.20 12.01
C THR A 70 26.64 -7.08 10.49
N ALA A 71 27.53 -7.70 9.70
CA ALA A 71 27.41 -7.67 8.23
C ALA A 71 26.17 -8.44 7.72
N ILE A 72 25.81 -9.56 8.36
CA ILE A 72 24.56 -10.30 8.09
C ILE A 72 23.35 -9.45 8.46
N ASN A 73 23.35 -8.84 9.66
CA ASN A 73 22.25 -7.99 10.10
C ASN A 73 22.05 -6.75 9.21
N ARG A 74 23.14 -6.17 8.70
CA ARG A 74 23.05 -5.09 7.70
C ARG A 74 22.34 -5.56 6.43
N ARG A 75 22.69 -6.74 5.91
CA ARG A 75 22.00 -7.35 4.75
C ARG A 75 20.53 -7.61 5.02
N ILE A 76 20.20 -8.15 6.20
CA ILE A 76 18.82 -8.39 6.62
C ILE A 76 18.04 -7.07 6.68
N ALA A 77 18.64 -6.00 7.22
CA ALA A 77 18.02 -4.69 7.25
C ALA A 77 17.75 -4.13 5.85
N THR A 78 18.73 -4.20 4.94
CA THR A 78 18.57 -3.77 3.54
C THR A 78 17.50 -4.59 2.81
N ALA A 79 17.50 -5.91 2.99
CA ALA A 79 16.47 -6.79 2.41
C ALA A 79 15.06 -6.46 2.92
N ASN A 80 14.91 -6.17 4.21
CA ASN A 80 13.62 -5.76 4.78
C ASN A 80 13.14 -4.40 4.25
N ARG A 81 14.06 -3.44 4.01
CA ARG A 81 13.72 -2.18 3.32
C ARG A 81 13.23 -2.44 1.91
N TYR A 82 13.93 -3.29 1.16
CA TYR A 82 13.55 -3.68 -0.20
C TYR A 82 12.17 -4.35 -0.24
N LEU A 83 11.88 -5.30 0.67
CA LEU A 83 10.55 -5.92 0.80
C LEU A 83 9.45 -4.90 1.11
N THR A 84 9.75 -3.91 1.96
CA THR A 84 8.81 -2.83 2.30
C THR A 84 8.53 -1.93 1.08
N ALA A 85 9.57 -1.58 0.32
CA ALA A 85 9.44 -0.79 -0.90
C ALA A 85 8.61 -1.52 -1.97
N ILE A 86 8.85 -2.83 -2.18
CA ILE A 86 8.04 -3.67 -3.07
C ILE A 86 6.56 -3.63 -2.66
N ARG A 87 6.25 -3.84 -1.38
CA ARG A 87 4.87 -3.80 -0.88
C ARG A 87 4.21 -2.44 -1.11
N LYS A 88 4.95 -1.34 -0.87
CA LYS A 88 4.48 0.02 -1.13
C LYS A 88 4.17 0.24 -2.62
N GLN A 89 5.02 -0.23 -3.51
CA GLN A 89 4.83 -0.08 -4.96
C GLN A 89 3.67 -0.95 -5.50
N MET A 90 3.48 -2.16 -4.97
CA MET A 90 2.36 -3.03 -5.34
C MET A 90 1.00 -2.53 -4.80
N GLY A 91 1.00 -1.57 -3.86
CA GLY A 91 -0.20 -1.04 -3.22
C GLY A 91 -0.90 -2.07 -2.32
N ASP A 92 -2.15 -1.79 -1.94
CA ASP A 92 -3.02 -2.74 -1.22
C ASP A 92 -3.95 -3.46 -2.21
N PRO A 93 -3.54 -4.61 -2.78
CA PRO A 93 -4.36 -5.36 -3.72
C PRO A 93 -5.66 -5.84 -3.09
N THR A 94 -5.68 -6.10 -1.77
CA THR A 94 -6.87 -6.55 -1.04
C THR A 94 -7.88 -5.41 -0.92
N GLY A 95 -7.43 -4.20 -0.60
CA GLY A 95 -8.25 -2.99 -0.61
C GLY A 95 -8.85 -2.70 -1.98
N LEU A 96 -8.05 -2.80 -3.04
CA LEU A 96 -8.51 -2.61 -4.43
C LEU A 96 -9.58 -3.63 -4.83
N LEU A 97 -9.37 -4.92 -4.54
CA LEU A 97 -10.36 -5.99 -4.72
C LEU A 97 -11.66 -5.72 -3.94
N GLY A 98 -11.56 -5.20 -2.72
CA GLY A 98 -12.71 -4.80 -1.92
C GLY A 98 -13.52 -3.68 -2.57
N GLN A 99 -12.85 -2.63 -3.05
CA GLN A 99 -13.51 -1.53 -3.77
C GLN A 99 -14.21 -2.00 -5.04
N PHE A 100 -13.56 -2.87 -5.83
CA PHE A 100 -14.17 -3.48 -7.00
C PHE A 100 -15.41 -4.30 -6.67
N LYS A 101 -15.36 -5.13 -5.61
CA LYS A 101 -16.53 -5.92 -5.15
C LYS A 101 -17.69 -5.01 -4.75
N GLU A 102 -17.42 -3.95 -4.00
CA GLU A 102 -18.43 -3.02 -3.54
C GLU A 102 -19.06 -2.24 -4.71
N GLN A 103 -18.24 -1.83 -5.68
CA GLN A 103 -18.71 -1.19 -6.90
C GLN A 103 -19.61 -2.13 -7.72
N ALA A 104 -19.18 -3.37 -7.95
CA ALA A 104 -19.98 -4.37 -8.66
C ALA A 104 -21.33 -4.64 -7.97
N ARG A 105 -21.35 -4.67 -6.63
CA ARG A 105 -22.58 -4.82 -5.84
C ARG A 105 -23.54 -3.65 -6.06
N LYS A 106 -23.05 -2.41 -6.00
CA LYS A 106 -23.86 -1.21 -6.23
C LYS A 106 -24.46 -1.17 -7.64
N GLU A 107 -23.68 -1.54 -8.65
CA GLU A 107 -24.16 -1.63 -10.03
C GLU A 107 -25.25 -2.68 -10.19
N LEU A 108 -25.06 -3.85 -9.58
CA LEU A 108 -26.07 -4.91 -9.56
C LEU A 108 -27.36 -4.46 -8.88
N ASP A 109 -27.25 -3.81 -7.71
CA ASP A 109 -28.42 -3.27 -6.98
C ASP A 109 -29.15 -2.21 -7.80
N THR A 110 -28.41 -1.35 -8.50
CA THR A 110 -28.99 -0.33 -9.39
C THR A 110 -29.71 -0.96 -10.59
N ALA A 111 -29.08 -1.95 -11.23
CA ALA A 111 -29.67 -2.69 -12.35
C ALA A 111 -30.93 -3.45 -11.92
N MET A 112 -30.88 -4.11 -10.77
CA MET A 112 -32.02 -4.83 -10.18
C MET A 112 -33.17 -3.89 -9.80
N SER A 113 -32.86 -2.68 -9.33
CA SER A 113 -33.87 -1.67 -9.00
C SER A 113 -34.57 -1.16 -10.26
N ARG A 114 -33.81 -0.85 -11.32
CA ARG A 114 -34.36 -0.48 -12.64
C ARG A 114 -35.21 -1.60 -13.26
N PHE A 115 -34.77 -2.84 -13.12
CA PHE A 115 -35.54 -4.00 -13.60
C PHE A 115 -36.85 -4.18 -12.83
N ARG A 116 -36.83 -3.98 -11.51
CA ARG A 116 -38.06 -3.97 -10.69
C ARG A 116 -39.00 -2.86 -11.12
N GLU A 117 -38.51 -1.65 -11.37
CA GLU A 117 -39.32 -0.53 -11.87
C GLU A 117 -39.95 -0.82 -13.24
N SER A 118 -39.23 -1.45 -14.18
CA SER A 118 -39.79 -1.80 -15.48
C SER A 118 -40.93 -2.83 -15.38
N LEU A 119 -40.83 -3.78 -14.45
CA LEU A 119 -41.90 -4.77 -14.21
C LEU A 119 -43.17 -4.15 -13.63
N VAL A 120 -43.08 -3.00 -12.94
CA VAL A 120 -44.24 -2.26 -12.43
C VAL A 120 -44.93 -1.49 -13.56
N PHE A 121 -44.18 -1.03 -14.56
CA PHE A 121 -44.73 -0.35 -15.76
C PHE A 121 -45.46 -1.28 -16.73
N ASP A 122 -45.02 -2.54 -16.87
CA ASP A 122 -45.67 -3.55 -17.72
C ASP A 122 -46.99 -4.10 -17.14
N ARG A 123 -47.39 -3.63 -15.94
CA ARG A 123 -48.67 -3.96 -15.30
C ARG A 123 -49.82 -3.01 -15.65
N GLN A 124 -49.69 -2.20 -16.70
CA GLN A 124 -50.81 -1.47 -17.28
C GLN A 124 -51.72 -2.45 -18.06
N PRO A 125 -53.04 -2.50 -17.82
CA PRO A 125 -53.93 -3.38 -18.55
C PRO A 125 -53.89 -3.06 -20.06
N ILE A 126 -53.82 -4.10 -20.90
CA ILE A 126 -53.64 -4.05 -22.37
C ILE A 126 -54.61 -3.07 -23.09
N ALA A 127 -55.72 -2.70 -22.44
CA ALA A 127 -56.75 -1.81 -22.97
C ALA A 127 -56.30 -0.39 -23.34
N SER A 128 -55.16 0.11 -22.84
CA SER A 128 -54.68 1.49 -23.12
C SER A 128 -53.64 1.60 -24.23
N ARG A 129 -53.06 0.48 -24.71
CA ARG A 129 -51.96 0.48 -25.71
C ARG A 129 -52.42 0.82 -27.14
N GLY A 130 -53.72 0.74 -27.42
CA GLY A 130 -54.30 0.95 -28.76
C GLY A 130 -54.49 2.41 -29.19
N ARG A 131 -54.35 3.40 -28.30
CA ARG A 131 -54.60 4.82 -28.66
C ARG A 131 -53.34 5.65 -28.97
N GLN A 132 -52.17 5.25 -28.50
CA GLN A 132 -50.96 6.10 -28.57
C GLN A 132 -50.16 5.99 -29.87
N LEU A 133 -50.42 4.96 -30.70
CA LEU A 133 -49.70 4.76 -31.97
C LEU A 133 -50.23 5.60 -33.14
N VAL A 134 -51.38 6.26 -32.99
CA VAL A 134 -52.00 7.03 -34.10
C VAL A 134 -51.59 8.51 -34.09
N GLU A 135 -51.13 9.05 -32.95
CA GLU A 135 -50.88 10.49 -32.80
C GLU A 135 -49.44 10.93 -33.11
N ALA A 136 -48.49 9.99 -33.26
CA ALA A 136 -47.07 10.32 -33.46
C ALA A 136 -46.64 10.46 -34.94
N LEU A 137 -47.56 10.33 -35.91
CA LEU A 137 -47.24 10.38 -37.35
C LEU A 137 -47.47 11.74 -38.02
N THR A 138 -47.80 12.80 -37.28
CA THR A 138 -48.02 14.14 -37.86
C THR A 138 -47.27 15.25 -37.12
N ALA A 139 -45.97 15.35 -37.35
CA ALA A 139 -45.22 16.59 -37.14
C ALA A 139 -44.18 16.76 -38.25
N PRO A 140 -44.25 17.82 -39.09
CA PRO A 140 -43.27 18.05 -40.13
C PRO A 140 -41.94 18.58 -39.56
N ARG A 141 -40.84 18.09 -40.14
CA ARG A 141 -39.46 18.56 -39.92
C ARG A 141 -39.33 20.05 -40.27
N SER A 142 -38.57 20.80 -39.48
CA SER A 142 -37.94 22.05 -39.90
C SER A 142 -36.42 21.93 -39.81
N THR A 143 -35.80 22.00 -40.98
CA THR A 143 -34.37 22.19 -41.20
C THR A 143 -34.06 23.68 -41.13
N SER A 144 -33.17 24.12 -40.25
CA SER A 144 -32.53 25.43 -40.37
C SER A 144 -31.16 25.37 -39.72
N GLY A 145 -30.13 25.56 -40.54
CA GLY A 145 -28.74 25.49 -40.14
C GLY A 145 -28.26 26.75 -39.43
N ARG A 146 -27.20 26.58 -38.63
CA ARG A 146 -26.21 27.63 -38.41
C ARG A 146 -24.89 27.00 -38.01
N SER A 147 -24.02 26.81 -39.00
CA SER A 147 -22.59 26.64 -38.80
C SER A 147 -22.02 28.01 -38.45
N LEU A 148 -21.43 28.15 -37.26
CA LEU A 148 -20.56 29.26 -36.92
C LEU A 148 -19.19 28.66 -36.61
N GLU A 149 -18.31 28.69 -37.61
CA GLU A 149 -16.88 28.52 -37.40
C GLU A 149 -16.37 29.68 -36.54
N SER A 150 -16.14 29.43 -35.26
CA SER A 150 -15.33 30.29 -34.40
C SER A 150 -13.87 30.00 -34.70
N LYS A 151 -13.19 30.95 -35.35
CA LYS A 151 -11.72 30.96 -35.48
C LYS A 151 -11.08 30.98 -34.09
N PRO A 152 -10.04 30.18 -33.81
CA PRO A 152 -9.33 30.27 -32.55
C PRO A 152 -8.46 31.55 -32.51
N ASP A 153 -8.42 32.19 -31.34
CA ASP A 153 -7.60 33.36 -31.06
C ASP A 153 -6.08 33.05 -31.19
N PRO A 154 -5.25 34.03 -31.57
CA PRO A 154 -3.81 33.83 -31.68
C PRO A 154 -3.19 33.67 -30.29
N VAL A 155 -2.50 32.54 -30.09
CA VAL A 155 -1.74 32.21 -28.88
C VAL A 155 -0.62 33.25 -28.67
N PRO A 156 -0.51 33.88 -27.48
CA PRO A 156 0.63 34.73 -27.16
C PRO A 156 1.94 33.94 -27.20
N ARG A 157 2.95 34.47 -27.90
CA ARG A 157 4.30 33.87 -27.96
C ARG A 157 4.90 33.84 -26.55
N GLU A 158 5.14 32.63 -26.04
CA GLU A 158 5.87 32.44 -24.78
C GLU A 158 7.30 32.98 -24.96
N ILE A 159 7.62 34.03 -24.20
CA ILE A 159 8.97 34.56 -24.03
C ILE A 159 9.76 33.45 -23.33
N GLY A 160 10.85 33.02 -23.97
CA GLY A 160 11.65 31.86 -23.57
C GLY A 160 11.92 31.80 -22.07
N ARG A 161 11.24 30.87 -21.39
CA ARG A 161 11.71 30.36 -20.11
C ARG A 161 12.86 29.42 -20.43
N GLU A 162 14.04 29.79 -19.97
CA GLU A 162 15.20 28.92 -19.88
C GLU A 162 14.74 27.56 -19.31
N PRO A 163 15.08 26.42 -19.93
CA PRO A 163 14.60 25.13 -19.49
C PRO A 163 15.01 24.94 -18.04
N ARG A 164 14.02 24.81 -17.14
CA ARG A 164 14.27 24.46 -15.74
C ARG A 164 15.16 23.23 -15.74
N ARG A 165 16.31 23.32 -15.07
CA ARG A 165 17.16 22.16 -14.79
C ARG A 165 16.23 21.05 -14.25
N PRO A 166 16.26 19.83 -14.80
CA PRO A 166 15.42 18.76 -14.27
C PRO A 166 15.73 18.64 -12.77
N GLU A 167 14.69 18.75 -11.95
CA GLU A 167 14.78 18.39 -10.55
C GLU A 167 15.31 16.94 -10.49
N PRO A 168 16.24 16.61 -9.58
CA PRO A 168 16.72 15.25 -9.46
C PRO A 168 15.50 14.34 -9.26
N GLU A 169 15.32 13.38 -10.17
CA GLU A 169 14.24 12.40 -10.09
C GLU A 169 14.20 11.81 -8.67
N PRO A 170 13.02 11.68 -8.04
CA PRO A 170 12.91 11.09 -6.72
C PRO A 170 13.58 9.73 -6.79
N VAL A 171 14.66 9.56 -6.03
CA VAL A 171 15.41 8.29 -6.00
C VAL A 171 14.41 7.24 -5.59
N ASP A 172 14.09 6.30 -6.49
CA ASP A 172 13.14 5.24 -6.18
C ASP A 172 13.76 4.42 -5.03
N GLU A 173 13.16 4.54 -3.84
CA GLU A 173 13.58 3.85 -2.61
C GLU A 173 13.78 2.35 -2.87
N LEU A 174 13.01 1.80 -3.82
CA LEU A 174 13.14 0.44 -4.30
C LEU A 174 14.47 0.19 -5.03
N ASP A 175 14.82 1.05 -5.98
CA ASP A 175 16.04 0.93 -6.77
C ASP A 175 17.29 1.12 -5.90
N GLU A 176 17.25 2.06 -4.95
CA GLU A 176 18.33 2.27 -3.99
C GLU A 176 18.53 1.03 -3.11
N ALA A 177 17.46 0.52 -2.49
CA ALA A 177 17.55 -0.67 -1.64
C ALA A 177 17.98 -1.91 -2.43
N ARG A 178 17.56 -2.03 -3.70
CA ARG A 178 17.96 -3.10 -4.61
C ARG A 178 19.46 -3.05 -4.92
N ARG A 179 19.99 -1.87 -5.25
CA ARG A 179 21.42 -1.66 -5.55
C ARG A 179 22.27 -1.96 -4.32
N GLU A 180 21.90 -1.43 -3.16
CA GLU A 180 22.63 -1.68 -1.91
C GLU A 180 22.64 -3.18 -1.56
N LEU A 181 21.52 -3.88 -1.75
CA LEU A 181 21.46 -5.32 -1.50
C LEU A 181 22.37 -6.09 -2.47
N ALA A 182 22.43 -5.68 -3.73
CA ALA A 182 23.32 -6.26 -4.74
C ALA A 182 24.80 -6.00 -4.39
N ASP A 183 25.15 -4.77 -4.02
CA ASP A 183 26.51 -4.39 -3.63
C ASP A 183 26.98 -5.18 -2.40
N LEU A 184 26.14 -5.29 -1.38
CA LEU A 184 26.44 -6.14 -0.23
C LEU A 184 26.63 -7.58 -0.65
N THR A 185 25.76 -8.11 -1.51
CA THR A 185 25.87 -9.50 -1.98
C THR A 185 27.17 -9.75 -2.74
N GLU A 186 27.62 -8.79 -3.56
CA GLU A 186 28.85 -8.90 -4.32
C GLU A 186 30.10 -8.71 -3.44
N TRP A 187 30.07 -7.79 -2.49
CA TRP A 187 31.11 -7.64 -1.47
C TRP A 187 31.33 -8.95 -0.70
N TRP A 188 30.26 -9.65 -0.33
CA TRP A 188 30.38 -10.95 0.36
C TRP A 188 31.04 -12.06 -0.47
N LYS A 189 30.95 -11.99 -1.81
CA LYS A 189 31.63 -12.95 -2.69
C LYS A 189 33.10 -12.62 -2.91
N THR A 190 33.41 -11.33 -3.03
CA THR A 190 34.74 -10.83 -3.42
C THR A 190 35.64 -10.62 -2.20
N GLU A 191 35.07 -10.12 -1.10
CA GLU A 191 35.74 -9.81 0.15
C GLU A 191 34.92 -10.35 1.35
N PRO A 192 34.84 -11.68 1.51
CA PRO A 192 34.14 -12.25 2.65
C PRO A 192 34.82 -11.78 3.96
N PRO A 193 34.03 -11.54 5.04
CA PRO A 193 34.59 -11.19 6.34
C PRO A 193 35.67 -12.18 6.77
N ARG A 194 36.70 -11.69 7.47
CA ARG A 194 37.86 -12.52 7.87
C ARG A 194 37.46 -13.78 8.63
N GLU A 195 36.45 -13.68 9.49
CA GLU A 195 35.87 -14.80 10.23
C GLU A 195 35.33 -15.95 9.32
N VAL A 196 35.08 -15.71 8.02
CA VAL A 196 34.66 -16.73 7.02
C VAL A 196 35.86 -17.33 6.30
N ARG A 197 36.99 -16.61 6.19
CA ARG A 197 38.18 -17.06 5.46
C ARG A 197 38.97 -18.15 6.20
N ASP A 198 38.75 -18.28 7.50
CA ASP A 198 39.48 -19.18 8.39
C ASP A 198 38.71 -20.48 8.74
N VAL A 199 37.66 -20.82 7.97
CA VAL A 199 36.88 -22.08 8.06
C VAL A 199 37.04 -22.87 6.78
#